data_AF-A0A522LLD1-F1
#
_entry.id   AF-A0A522LLD1-F1
#
_cell.length_a   1.000
_cell.length_b   1.000
_cell.length_c   1.000
_cell.angle_alpha   90.00
_cell.angle_beta   90.00
_cell.angle_gamma   90.00
#
_symmetry.space_group_name_H-M   'P 1'
#
loop_
_entity.id
_entity.type
_entity.pdbx_description
1 polymer ?
#
loop_
_entity_poly.entity_id
_entity_poly.type
_entity_poly.pdbx_seq_one_letter_code
_entity_poly.pdbx_strand_id
1 'polypeptide(L)'
;MIKLQNLTFGEALATALALLAASVSPLAFDYAATGATTLHALGTQAILPALLVWAALIFLVAPMMGWQRLVSAGRLALMSGLLGVVVMEVVRITGFRVFHGMPGSMPMLIGVLLTDRFMDGPNGLSNLLGWGDHLWNGIGFAFVYFAVFGRQRWWVGGVYALVIATIFMLGPVMNIIGAGPFGQDFAPVKFPLTVYGAHLVYGLALGWFGQRAAATPNNFLSDALGWPRLRDGANAHSSPL
;
A
#
# COMPACT_ATOMS: atom_id res chain seq x y z
N MET A 1 32.19 -9.44 -7.34
CA MET A 1 31.41 -8.23 -6.98
C MET A 1 30.45 -7.92 -8.11
N ILE A 2 29.15 -8.22 -7.94
CA ILE A 2 28.12 -7.85 -8.92
C ILE A 2 27.94 -6.33 -8.80
N LYS A 3 28.39 -5.56 -9.79
CA LYS A 3 28.02 -4.15 -9.88
C LYS A 3 26.56 -4.10 -10.31
N LEU A 4 25.65 -3.90 -9.34
CA LEU A 4 24.33 -3.33 -9.60
C LEU A 4 24.60 -2.02 -10.36
N GLN A 5 24.27 -1.96 -11.64
CA GLN A 5 24.85 -0.96 -12.55
C GLN A 5 24.53 0.49 -12.16
N ASN A 6 23.49 0.73 -11.33
CA ASN A 6 23.09 2.06 -10.88
C ASN A 6 22.70 2.16 -9.39
N LEU A 7 22.89 1.10 -8.58
CA LEU A 7 22.36 1.04 -7.21
C LEU A 7 23.46 0.67 -6.22
N THR A 8 23.71 1.51 -5.22
CA THR A 8 24.72 1.22 -4.20
C THR A 8 24.21 0.12 -3.25
N PHE A 9 25.11 -0.65 -2.64
CA PHE A 9 24.71 -1.64 -1.63
C PHE A 9 23.90 -1.00 -0.48
N GLY A 10 24.32 0.20 -0.02
CA GLY A 10 23.61 0.94 1.01
C GLY A 10 22.18 1.31 0.61
N GLU A 11 21.98 1.78 -0.62
CA GLU A 11 20.65 2.09 -1.14
C GLU A 11 19.77 0.84 -1.30
N ALA A 12 20.37 -0.29 -1.69
CA ALA A 12 19.66 -1.58 -1.80
C ALA A 12 19.18 -2.05 -0.43
N LEU A 13 20.06 -2.02 0.59
CA LEU A 13 19.72 -2.39 1.96
C LEU A 13 18.66 -1.46 2.54
N ALA A 14 18.80 -0.15 2.36
CA ALA A 14 17.81 0.83 2.82
C ALA A 14 16.45 0.65 2.13
N THR A 15 16.44 0.32 0.83
CA THR A 15 15.22 -0.02 0.11
C THR A 15 14.55 -1.27 0.69
N ALA A 16 15.32 -2.32 0.98
CA ALA A 16 14.80 -3.55 1.59
C ALA A 16 14.21 -3.29 2.99
N LEU A 17 14.91 -2.54 3.83
CA LEU A 17 14.43 -2.16 5.16
C LEU A 17 13.16 -1.29 5.09
N ALA A 18 13.11 -0.34 4.15
CA ALA A 18 11.92 0.48 3.94
C ALA A 18 10.75 -0.36 3.41
N LEU A 19 10.98 -1.35 2.55
CA LEU A 19 9.94 -2.27 2.09
C LEU A 19 9.37 -3.12 3.24
N LEU A 20 10.25 -3.66 4.09
CA LEU A 20 9.85 -4.40 5.29
C LEU A 20 9.01 -3.51 6.21
N ALA A 21 9.51 -2.31 6.51
CA ALA A 21 8.83 -1.35 7.38
C ALA A 21 7.45 -0.92 6.84
N ALA A 22 7.35 -0.63 5.54
CA ALA A 22 6.10 -0.28 4.88
C ALA A 22 5.08 -1.43 4.86
N SER A 23 5.53 -2.68 4.96
CA SER A 23 4.67 -3.87 4.94
C SER A 23 4.14 -4.26 6.32
N VAL A 24 4.67 -3.70 7.41
CA VAL A 24 4.32 -4.11 8.78
C VAL A 24 2.85 -3.86 9.10
N SER A 25 2.33 -2.67 8.84
CA SER A 25 0.93 -2.34 9.15
C SER A 25 -0.09 -3.15 8.33
N PRO A 26 0.07 -3.31 7.00
CA PRO A 26 -0.83 -4.17 6.23
C PRO A 26 -0.87 -5.62 6.74
N LEU A 27 0.28 -6.17 7.12
CA LEU A 27 0.39 -7.55 7.61
C LEU A 27 -0.02 -7.68 9.09
N ALA A 28 0.08 -6.61 9.89
CA ALA A 28 -0.24 -6.66 11.30
C ALA A 28 -1.71 -6.98 11.54
N PHE A 29 -2.61 -6.48 10.70
CA PHE A 29 -4.03 -6.77 10.84
C PHE A 29 -4.36 -8.23 10.51
N ASP A 30 -3.78 -8.77 9.43
CA ASP A 30 -3.90 -10.20 9.11
C ASP A 30 -3.29 -11.08 10.21
N TYR A 31 -2.13 -10.70 10.73
CA TYR A 31 -1.47 -11.46 11.80
C TYR A 31 -2.28 -11.44 13.10
N ALA A 32 -2.77 -10.27 13.52
CA ALA A 32 -3.69 -10.15 14.65
C ALA A 32 -4.96 -10.99 14.43
N ALA A 33 -5.43 -11.08 13.17
CA ALA A 33 -6.61 -11.84 12.85
C ALA A 33 -6.48 -13.37 12.99
N THR A 34 -5.25 -13.88 13.12
CA THR A 34 -5.01 -15.28 13.48
C THR A 34 -5.23 -15.59 14.96
N GLY A 35 -5.39 -14.57 15.81
CA GLY A 35 -5.47 -14.70 17.26
C GLY A 35 -4.11 -14.86 17.96
N ALA A 36 -3.00 -14.82 17.22
CA ALA A 36 -1.65 -14.96 17.79
C ALA A 36 -1.24 -13.77 18.69
N THR A 37 -1.78 -12.58 18.44
CA THR A 37 -1.54 -11.37 19.24
C THR A 37 -2.64 -10.34 18.98
N THR A 38 -2.70 -9.27 19.78
CA THR A 38 -3.66 -8.18 19.57
C THR A 38 -3.11 -7.14 18.61
N LEU A 39 -4.00 -6.46 17.88
CA LEU A 39 -3.60 -5.35 17.03
C LEU A 39 -3.06 -4.17 17.86
N HIS A 40 -3.51 -4.02 19.11
CA HIS A 40 -2.95 -3.04 20.05
C HIS A 40 -1.46 -3.28 20.33
N ALA A 41 -1.07 -4.53 20.64
CA ALA A 41 0.32 -4.90 20.87
C ALA A 41 1.17 -4.68 19.61
N LEU A 42 0.67 -5.10 18.43
CA LEU A 42 1.35 -4.84 17.16
C LEU A 42 1.43 -3.34 16.85
N GLY A 43 0.40 -2.57 17.18
CA GLY A 43 0.36 -1.12 16.99
C GLY A 43 1.53 -0.42 17.66
N THR A 44 1.78 -0.79 18.92
CA THR A 44 2.84 -0.17 19.75
C THR A 44 4.22 -0.76 19.52
N GLN A 45 4.32 -2.08 19.28
CA GLN A 45 5.59 -2.80 19.23
C GLN A 45 6.13 -3.00 17.81
N ALA A 46 5.28 -2.93 16.79
CA ALA A 46 5.66 -3.19 15.41
C ALA A 46 5.31 -2.02 14.47
N ILE A 47 4.03 -1.62 14.39
CA ILE A 47 3.55 -0.61 13.45
C ILE A 47 4.22 0.75 13.70
N LEU A 48 4.16 1.26 14.94
CA LEU A 48 4.75 2.56 15.26
C LEU A 48 6.28 2.57 15.05
N PRO A 49 7.07 1.60 15.55
CA PRO A 49 8.50 1.53 15.24
C PRO A 49 8.79 1.42 13.73
N ALA A 50 8.03 0.62 12.99
CA ALA A 50 8.21 0.47 11.55
C ALA A 50 7.94 1.79 10.79
N LEU A 51 6.88 2.52 11.16
CA LEU A 51 6.58 3.84 10.61
C LEU A 51 7.74 4.81 10.86
N LEU A 52 8.30 4.82 12.07
CA LEU A 52 9.45 5.68 12.42
C LEU A 52 10.70 5.32 11.62
N VAL A 53 11.00 4.02 11.47
CA VAL A 53 12.11 3.53 10.65
C VAL A 53 11.92 3.94 9.19
N TRP A 54 10.73 3.72 8.63
CA TRP A 54 10.44 4.13 7.26
C TRP A 54 10.61 5.63 7.07
N ALA A 55 10.03 6.45 7.97
CA ALA A 55 10.13 7.89 7.90
C ALA A 55 11.59 8.37 8.00
N ALA A 56 12.37 7.81 8.93
CA ALA A 56 13.79 8.13 9.07
C ALA A 56 14.58 7.78 7.79
N LEU A 57 14.31 6.62 7.19
CA LEU A 57 14.98 6.21 5.95
C LEU A 57 14.65 7.15 4.79
N ILE A 58 13.38 7.54 4.62
CA ILE A 58 12.92 8.35 3.48
C ILE A 58 13.28 9.83 3.63
N PHE A 59 13.14 10.39 4.83
CA PHE A 59 13.25 11.85 5.03
C PHE A 59 14.60 12.31 5.59
N LEU A 60 15.38 11.42 6.20
CA LEU A 60 16.67 11.76 6.79
C LEU A 60 17.81 11.06 6.06
N VAL A 61 17.82 9.72 6.08
CA VAL A 61 18.96 8.93 5.58
C VAL A 61 19.09 9.06 4.06
N ALA A 62 18.03 8.78 3.30
CA ALA A 62 18.12 8.79 1.84
C ALA A 62 18.51 10.15 1.24
N PRO A 63 17.98 11.30 1.71
CA PRO A 63 18.45 12.62 1.27
C PRO A 63 19.91 12.91 1.63
N MET A 64 20.34 12.59 2.86
CA MET A 64 21.73 12.78 3.30
C MET A 64 22.72 11.96 2.47
N MET A 65 22.32 10.77 2.04
CA MET A 65 23.13 9.86 1.25
C MET A 65 22.99 10.06 -0.27
N GLY A 66 22.12 10.99 -0.71
CA GLY A 66 21.88 11.25 -2.13
C GLY A 66 21.12 10.14 -2.87
N TRP A 67 20.41 9.26 -2.17
CA TRP A 67 19.64 8.14 -2.75
C TRP A 67 18.31 8.62 -3.35
N GLN A 68 18.40 9.34 -4.47
CA GLN A 68 17.26 9.99 -5.12
C GLN A 68 16.15 9.01 -5.52
N ARG A 69 16.49 7.76 -5.85
CA ARG A 69 15.50 6.73 -6.18
C ARG A 69 14.59 6.44 -5.00
N LEU A 70 15.18 6.24 -3.82
CA LEU A 70 14.45 5.96 -2.58
C LEU A 70 13.63 7.18 -2.10
N VAL A 71 14.21 8.39 -2.18
CA VAL A 71 13.50 9.64 -1.90
C VAL A 71 12.27 9.81 -2.80
N SER A 72 12.45 9.59 -4.11
CA SER A 72 11.36 9.71 -5.07
C SER A 72 10.27 8.65 -4.86
N ALA A 73 10.65 7.41 -4.57
CA ALA A 73 9.69 6.35 -4.24
C ALA A 73 8.85 6.74 -3.01
N GLY A 74 9.49 7.22 -1.93
CA GLY A 74 8.81 7.67 -0.73
C GLY A 74 7.86 8.84 -0.96
N ARG A 75 8.32 9.88 -1.69
CA ARG A 75 7.48 11.04 -2.02
C ARG A 75 6.27 10.68 -2.86
N LEU A 76 6.46 9.87 -3.90
CA LEU A 76 5.37 9.41 -4.76
C LEU A 76 4.39 8.52 -3.98
N ALA A 77 4.90 7.66 -3.10
CA ALA A 77 4.07 6.83 -2.24
C ALA A 77 3.16 7.67 -1.32
N LEU A 78 3.69 8.74 -0.73
CA LEU A 78 2.89 9.66 0.09
C LEU A 78 1.79 10.32 -0.74
N MET A 79 2.14 10.92 -1.87
CA MET A 79 1.17 11.66 -2.69
C MET A 79 0.09 10.74 -3.27
N SER A 80 0.51 9.66 -3.92
CA SER A 80 -0.42 8.78 -4.64
C SER A 80 -1.11 7.78 -3.72
N GLY A 81 -0.48 7.37 -2.60
CA GLY A 81 -1.10 6.55 -1.58
C GLY A 81 -2.24 7.27 -0.88
N LEU A 82 -2.02 8.53 -0.45
CA LEU A 82 -3.08 9.35 0.15
C LEU A 82 -4.24 9.59 -0.82
N LEU A 83 -3.94 10.03 -2.05
CA LEU A 83 -4.97 10.26 -3.06
C LEU A 83 -5.69 8.96 -3.43
N GLY A 84 -4.94 7.86 -3.55
CA GLY A 84 -5.48 6.53 -3.82
C GLY A 84 -6.49 6.12 -2.76
N VAL A 85 -6.17 6.31 -1.47
CA VAL A 85 -7.10 6.01 -0.37
C VAL A 85 -8.37 6.86 -0.48
N VAL A 86 -8.25 8.16 -0.77
CA VAL A 86 -9.43 9.03 -0.95
C VAL A 86 -10.33 8.50 -2.08
N VAL A 87 -9.78 8.19 -3.25
CA VAL A 87 -10.55 7.69 -4.39
C VAL A 87 -11.16 6.31 -4.09
N MET A 88 -10.40 5.44 -3.43
CA MET A 88 -10.86 4.12 -2.98
C MET A 88 -12.02 4.24 -2.00
N GLU A 89 -11.95 5.16 -1.04
CA GLU A 89 -13.00 5.38 -0.05
C GLU A 89 -14.29 5.91 -0.67
N VAL A 90 -14.24 6.67 -1.76
CA VAL A 90 -15.47 7.02 -2.51
C VAL A 90 -16.21 5.75 -2.94
N VAL A 91 -15.48 4.76 -3.47
CA VAL A 91 -16.08 3.47 -3.87
C VAL A 91 -16.54 2.68 -2.65
N ARG A 92 -15.73 2.58 -1.59
CA ARG A 92 -16.08 1.82 -0.38
C ARG A 92 -17.27 2.40 0.37
N ILE A 93 -17.34 3.73 0.51
CA ILE A 93 -18.45 4.43 1.17
C ILE A 93 -19.73 4.29 0.34
N THR A 94 -19.63 4.38 -0.99
CA THR A 94 -20.77 4.09 -1.88
C THR A 94 -21.23 2.65 -1.74
N GLY A 95 -20.29 1.69 -1.76
CA GLY A 95 -20.56 0.28 -1.52
C GLY A 95 -21.25 0.04 -0.18
N PHE A 96 -20.79 0.72 0.88
CA PHE A 96 -21.37 0.62 2.23
C PHE A 96 -22.77 1.25 2.33
N ARG A 97 -22.92 2.53 1.95
CA ARG A 97 -24.15 3.31 2.20
C ARG A 97 -25.25 3.06 1.19
N VAL A 98 -24.89 2.79 -0.07
CA VAL A 98 -25.85 2.68 -1.18
C VAL A 98 -26.12 1.22 -1.52
N PHE A 99 -25.06 0.42 -1.65
CA PHE A 99 -25.21 -0.96 -2.12
C PHE A 99 -25.29 -2.01 -1.00
N HIS A 100 -25.00 -1.61 0.25
CA HIS A 100 -24.89 -2.50 1.41
C HIS A 100 -23.92 -3.66 1.16
N GLY A 101 -22.82 -3.38 0.45
CA GLY A 101 -21.78 -4.33 0.08
C GLY A 101 -20.65 -4.46 1.11
N MET A 102 -20.66 -3.68 2.19
CA MET A 102 -19.63 -3.74 3.23
C MET A 102 -20.28 -3.87 4.63
N PRO A 103 -19.70 -4.65 5.55
CA PRO A 103 -20.27 -4.83 6.90
C PRO A 103 -20.10 -3.60 7.79
N GLY A 104 -19.15 -2.71 7.48
CA GLY A 104 -18.93 -1.49 8.25
C GLY A 104 -17.69 -0.71 7.82
N SER A 105 -17.33 0.29 8.63
CA SER A 105 -16.12 1.09 8.45
C SER A 105 -14.89 0.34 8.95
N MET A 106 -14.07 -0.16 8.03
CA MET A 106 -12.80 -0.83 8.37
C MET A 106 -11.83 0.07 9.15
N PRO A 107 -11.63 1.36 8.82
CA PRO A 107 -10.80 2.24 9.62
C PRO A 107 -11.28 2.34 11.08
N MET A 108 -12.60 2.40 11.29
CA MET A 108 -13.16 2.45 12.64
C MET A 108 -12.88 1.15 13.42
N LEU A 109 -13.04 -0.02 12.79
CA LEU A 109 -12.70 -1.32 13.39
C LEU A 109 -11.22 -1.38 13.77
N ILE A 110 -10.32 -1.04 12.84
CA ILE A 110 -8.87 -0.99 13.08
C ILE A 110 -8.56 -0.09 14.27
N GLY A 111 -9.22 1.07 14.34
CA GLY A 111 -9.08 2.01 15.45
C GLY A 111 -9.44 1.43 16.82
N VAL A 112 -10.59 0.75 16.89
CA VAL A 112 -11.05 0.07 18.11
C VAL A 112 -10.05 -1.02 18.53
N LEU A 113 -9.53 -1.80 17.58
CA LEU A 113 -8.56 -2.86 17.84
C LEU A 113 -7.17 -2.31 18.23
N LEU A 114 -6.74 -1.20 17.63
CA LEU A 114 -5.48 -0.52 17.97
C LEU A 114 -5.50 0.12 19.36
N THR A 115 -6.68 0.47 19.88
CA THR A 115 -6.84 1.11 21.18
C THR A 115 -7.31 0.17 22.28
N ASP A 116 -7.49 -1.12 21.97
CA ASP A 116 -8.02 -2.15 22.87
C ASP A 116 -9.39 -1.78 23.47
N ARG A 117 -10.28 -1.24 22.63
CA ARG A 117 -11.59 -0.70 23.05
C ARG A 117 -12.78 -1.54 22.60
N PHE A 118 -12.59 -2.84 22.43
CA PHE A 118 -13.63 -3.71 21.85
C PHE A 118 -14.98 -3.62 22.58
N MET A 119 -14.94 -3.56 23.92
CA MET A 119 -16.14 -3.44 24.76
C MET A 119 -16.71 -2.01 24.83
N ASP A 120 -15.88 -1.00 24.62
CA ASP A 120 -16.27 0.41 24.74
C ASP A 120 -16.75 1.01 23.41
N GLY A 121 -16.40 0.38 22.29
CA GLY A 121 -16.65 0.90 20.96
C GLY A 121 -15.77 2.11 20.57
N PRO A 122 -16.05 2.71 19.39
CA PRO A 122 -15.22 3.76 18.83
C PRO A 122 -15.40 5.11 19.54
N ASN A 123 -14.29 5.80 19.76
CA ASN A 123 -14.21 7.20 20.17
C ASN A 123 -13.31 8.02 19.22
N GLY A 124 -13.16 9.32 19.50
CA GLY A 124 -12.33 10.22 18.67
C GLY A 124 -10.89 9.74 18.46
N LEU A 125 -10.22 9.27 19.51
CA LEU A 125 -8.84 8.77 19.41
C LEU A 125 -8.75 7.48 18.58
N SER A 126 -9.62 6.51 18.85
CA SER A 126 -9.65 5.26 18.08
C SER A 126 -9.92 5.52 16.60
N ASN A 127 -10.85 6.42 16.27
CA ASN A 127 -11.13 6.79 14.89
C ASN A 127 -9.91 7.45 14.23
N LEU A 128 -9.24 8.37 14.93
CA LEU A 128 -8.03 9.02 14.42
C LEU A 128 -6.94 7.98 14.12
N LEU A 129 -6.67 7.07 15.05
CA LEU A 129 -5.64 6.03 14.89
C LEU A 129 -6.01 5.03 13.79
N GLY A 130 -7.27 4.63 13.72
CA GLY A 130 -7.76 3.71 12.70
C GLY A 130 -7.72 4.29 11.28
N TRP A 131 -8.08 5.57 11.11
CA TRP A 131 -7.89 6.29 9.85
C TRP A 131 -6.41 6.52 9.54
N GLY A 132 -5.59 6.81 10.55
CA GLY A 132 -4.15 6.94 10.40
C GLY A 132 -3.51 5.66 9.87
N ASP A 133 -3.85 4.51 10.44
CA ASP A 133 -3.39 3.20 9.96
C ASP A 133 -3.91 2.89 8.55
N HIS A 134 -5.19 3.17 8.26
CA HIS A 134 -5.74 2.99 6.92
C HIS A 134 -5.04 3.83 5.84
N LEU A 135 -4.73 5.09 6.15
CA LEU A 135 -3.96 5.95 5.26
C LEU A 135 -2.53 5.44 5.10
N TRP A 136 -1.91 5.00 6.20
CA TRP A 136 -0.58 4.42 6.18
C TRP A 136 -0.51 3.14 5.34
N ASN A 137 -1.50 2.25 5.41
CA ASN A 137 -1.62 1.09 4.53
C ASN A 137 -1.62 1.50 3.05
N GLY A 138 -2.40 2.53 2.70
CA GLY A 138 -2.40 3.09 1.35
C GLY A 138 -1.04 3.66 0.92
N ILE A 139 -0.30 4.30 1.81
CA ILE A 139 1.07 4.79 1.54
C ILE A 139 2.05 3.61 1.42
N GLY A 140 1.95 2.61 2.29
CA GLY A 140 2.81 1.43 2.31
C GLY A 140 2.69 0.62 1.02
N PHE A 141 1.47 0.33 0.57
CA PHE A 141 1.24 -0.35 -0.71
C PHE A 141 1.74 0.47 -1.90
N ALA A 142 1.57 1.80 -1.89
CA ALA A 142 2.12 2.67 -2.94
C ALA A 142 3.65 2.66 -2.92
N PHE A 143 4.27 2.63 -1.74
CA PHE A 143 5.71 2.55 -1.59
C PHE A 143 6.26 1.24 -2.15
N VAL A 144 5.65 0.10 -1.80
CA VAL A 144 6.01 -1.21 -2.38
C VAL A 144 5.92 -1.15 -3.90
N TYR A 145 4.86 -0.55 -4.44
CA TYR A 145 4.71 -0.41 -5.89
C TYR A 145 5.86 0.38 -6.52
N PHE A 146 6.19 1.57 -6.03
CA PHE A 146 7.26 2.39 -6.63
C PHE A 146 8.66 1.86 -6.35
N ALA A 147 8.91 1.28 -5.18
CA ALA A 147 10.21 0.75 -4.82
C ALA A 147 10.55 -0.54 -5.59
N VAL A 148 9.54 -1.35 -5.95
CA VAL A 148 9.74 -2.59 -6.72
C VAL A 148 9.55 -2.35 -8.22
N PHE A 149 8.39 -1.85 -8.62
CA PHE A 149 8.01 -1.73 -10.04
C PHE A 149 8.36 -0.38 -10.65
N GLY A 150 8.54 0.69 -9.86
CA GLY A 150 8.87 2.02 -10.36
C GLY A 150 7.93 2.49 -11.49
N ARG A 151 8.51 3.05 -12.56
CA ARG A 151 7.75 3.48 -13.74
C ARG A 151 7.29 2.28 -14.58
N GLN A 152 5.97 2.11 -14.65
CA GLN A 152 5.30 1.09 -15.46
C GLN A 152 4.16 1.69 -16.30
N ARG A 153 3.53 0.87 -17.14
CA ARG A 153 2.23 1.21 -17.75
C ARG A 153 1.16 1.31 -16.66
N TRP A 154 0.23 2.26 -16.81
CA TRP A 154 -0.78 2.57 -15.80
C TRP A 154 -1.62 1.37 -15.36
N TRP A 155 -1.88 0.43 -16.27
CA TRP A 155 -2.68 -0.76 -15.97
C TRP A 155 -1.96 -1.76 -15.03
N VAL A 156 -0.62 -1.71 -14.92
CA VAL A 156 0.15 -2.56 -14.01
C VAL A 156 -0.21 -2.25 -12.56
N GLY A 157 -0.47 -0.98 -12.24
CA GLY A 157 -0.97 -0.58 -10.91
C GLY A 157 -2.33 -1.20 -10.60
N GLY A 158 -3.22 -1.31 -11.60
CA GLY A 158 -4.50 -2.00 -11.46
C GLY A 158 -4.33 -3.48 -11.13
N VAL A 159 -3.51 -4.20 -11.90
CA VAL A 159 -3.21 -5.63 -11.65
C VAL A 159 -2.61 -5.82 -10.25
N TYR A 160 -1.64 -4.98 -9.87
CA TYR A 160 -1.03 -4.99 -8.54
C TYR A 160 -2.07 -4.87 -7.41
N ALA A 161 -2.98 -3.91 -7.51
CA ALA A 161 -3.99 -3.69 -6.49
C ALA A 161 -5.05 -4.80 -6.46
N LEU A 162 -5.39 -5.40 -7.60
CA LEU A 162 -6.29 -6.57 -7.65
C LEU A 162 -5.66 -7.80 -6.98
N VAL A 163 -4.34 -7.99 -7.10
CA VAL A 163 -3.63 -9.05 -6.37
C VAL A 163 -3.72 -8.81 -4.86
N ILE A 164 -3.48 -7.58 -4.39
CA ILE A 164 -3.65 -7.21 -2.97
C ILE A 164 -5.08 -7.49 -2.50
N ALA A 165 -6.08 -7.07 -3.28
CA ALA A 165 -7.49 -7.32 -2.95
C ALA A 165 -7.78 -8.82 -2.82
N THR A 166 -7.23 -9.63 -3.71
CA THR A 166 -7.38 -11.10 -3.69
C THR A 166 -6.77 -11.68 -2.42
N ILE A 167 -5.55 -11.25 -2.06
CA ILE A 167 -4.88 -11.69 -0.82
C ILE A 167 -5.73 -11.31 0.40
N PHE A 168 -6.22 -10.07 0.47
CA PHE A 168 -7.11 -9.63 1.54
C PHE A 168 -8.38 -10.49 1.64
N MET A 169 -9.03 -10.80 0.52
CA MET A 169 -10.26 -11.62 0.50
C MET A 169 -10.06 -13.11 0.81
N LEU A 170 -8.82 -13.57 0.77
CA LEU A 170 -8.42 -14.91 1.21
C LEU A 170 -7.84 -14.89 2.64
N GLY A 171 -7.55 -13.71 3.17
CA GLY A 171 -6.87 -13.51 4.45
C GLY A 171 -7.75 -13.79 5.67
N PRO A 172 -7.13 -14.03 6.83
CA PRO A 172 -7.83 -14.32 8.08
C PRO A 172 -8.75 -13.18 8.55
N VAL A 173 -8.46 -11.93 8.14
CA VAL A 173 -9.32 -10.76 8.44
C VAL A 173 -10.76 -10.97 8.00
N MET A 174 -10.98 -11.71 6.90
CA MET A 174 -12.32 -11.99 6.37
C MET A 174 -13.22 -12.72 7.38
N ASN A 175 -12.64 -13.53 8.25
CA ASN A 175 -13.37 -14.25 9.29
C ASN A 175 -13.73 -13.31 10.46
N ILE A 176 -12.82 -12.42 10.85
CA ILE A 176 -13.05 -11.48 11.96
C ILE A 176 -14.10 -10.43 11.62
N ILE A 177 -14.17 -10.01 10.37
CA ILE A 177 -15.23 -9.09 9.91
C ILE A 177 -16.55 -9.80 9.61
N GLY A 178 -16.63 -11.12 9.86
CA GLY A 178 -17.83 -11.93 9.64
C GLY A 178 -18.25 -12.06 8.18
N ALA A 179 -17.33 -11.85 7.25
CA ALA A 179 -17.63 -11.88 5.82
C ALA A 179 -17.29 -13.22 5.16
N GLY A 180 -16.39 -14.01 5.76
CA GLY A 180 -15.89 -15.26 5.19
C GLY A 180 -15.08 -15.06 3.90
N PRO A 181 -14.42 -16.10 3.38
CA PRO A 181 -13.62 -16.00 2.15
C PRO A 181 -14.44 -15.38 1.01
N PHE A 182 -13.89 -14.37 0.32
CA PHE A 182 -14.61 -13.62 -0.73
C PHE A 182 -15.97 -13.01 -0.34
N GLY A 183 -16.27 -12.86 0.95
CA GLY A 183 -17.53 -12.27 1.40
C GLY A 183 -18.74 -13.22 1.36
N GLN A 184 -18.51 -14.53 1.29
CA GLN A 184 -19.58 -15.54 1.18
C GLN A 184 -20.56 -15.54 2.36
N ASP A 185 -20.12 -15.16 3.56
CA ASP A 185 -20.95 -15.18 4.76
C ASP A 185 -21.69 -13.84 5.00
N PHE A 186 -21.38 -12.80 4.20
CA PHE A 186 -21.98 -11.47 4.33
C PHE A 186 -22.75 -11.03 3.08
N ALA A 187 -22.06 -10.90 1.94
CA ALA A 187 -22.65 -10.47 0.69
C ALA A 187 -21.84 -11.01 -0.51
N PRO A 188 -22.07 -12.27 -0.93
CA PRO A 188 -21.21 -13.03 -1.85
C PRO A 188 -20.86 -12.36 -3.18
N VAL A 189 -21.71 -11.44 -3.64
CA VAL A 189 -21.52 -10.69 -4.89
C VAL A 189 -21.11 -9.24 -4.61
N LYS A 190 -21.84 -8.56 -3.72
CA LYS A 190 -21.66 -7.12 -3.49
C LYS A 190 -20.36 -6.79 -2.76
N PHE A 191 -19.94 -7.66 -1.84
CA PHE A 191 -18.70 -7.50 -1.10
C PHE A 191 -17.47 -7.57 -2.02
N PRO A 192 -17.22 -8.65 -2.78
CA PRO A 192 -16.06 -8.71 -3.66
C PRO A 192 -16.11 -7.63 -4.76
N LEU A 193 -17.29 -7.28 -5.30
CA LEU A 193 -17.41 -6.16 -6.24
C LEU A 193 -16.96 -4.83 -5.62
N THR A 194 -17.36 -4.56 -4.37
CA THR A 194 -16.94 -3.33 -3.67
C THR A 194 -15.44 -3.33 -3.41
N VAL A 195 -14.89 -4.45 -2.90
CA VAL A 195 -13.46 -4.57 -2.59
C VAL A 195 -12.61 -4.46 -3.86
N TYR A 196 -12.90 -5.24 -4.90
CA TYR A 196 -12.16 -5.18 -6.16
C TYR A 196 -12.33 -3.84 -6.87
N GLY A 197 -13.53 -3.26 -6.89
CA GLY A 197 -13.76 -1.95 -7.49
C GLY A 197 -12.93 -0.86 -6.80
N ALA A 198 -12.91 -0.88 -5.46
CA ALA A 198 -12.13 0.05 -4.65
C ALA A 198 -10.61 -0.10 -4.91
N HIS A 199 -10.10 -1.33 -4.94
CA HIS A 199 -8.68 -1.58 -5.21
C HIS A 199 -8.31 -1.29 -6.66
N LEU A 200 -9.19 -1.54 -7.62
CA LEU A 200 -8.96 -1.22 -9.02
C LEU A 200 -8.76 0.29 -9.18
N VAL A 201 -9.67 1.13 -8.64
CA VAL A 201 -9.51 2.59 -8.76
C VAL A 201 -8.25 3.11 -8.05
N TYR A 202 -7.92 2.52 -6.89
CA TYR A 202 -6.65 2.79 -6.19
C TYR A 202 -5.45 2.47 -7.08
N GLY A 203 -5.38 1.24 -7.61
CA GLY A 203 -4.28 0.77 -8.43
C GLY A 203 -4.12 1.53 -9.75
N LEU A 204 -5.24 1.88 -10.40
CA LEU A 204 -5.23 2.69 -11.61
C LEU A 204 -4.72 4.11 -11.32
N ALA A 205 -5.10 4.72 -10.19
CA ALA A 205 -4.57 6.01 -9.76
C ALA A 205 -3.06 5.94 -9.52
N LEU A 206 -2.57 4.93 -8.78
CA LEU A 206 -1.13 4.71 -8.58
C LEU A 206 -0.38 4.55 -9.90
N GLY A 207 -0.87 3.69 -10.79
CA GLY A 207 -0.26 3.43 -12.07
C GLY A 207 -0.23 4.65 -12.98
N TRP A 208 -1.31 5.44 -12.99
CA TRP A 208 -1.40 6.69 -13.75
C TRP A 208 -0.39 7.73 -13.26
N PHE A 209 -0.28 7.92 -11.93
CA PHE A 209 0.73 8.80 -11.31
C PHE A 209 2.14 8.32 -11.62
N GLY A 210 2.41 7.03 -11.41
CA GLY A 210 3.71 6.41 -11.65
C GLY A 210 4.19 6.55 -13.09
N GLN A 211 3.29 6.37 -14.06
CA GLN A 211 3.65 6.47 -15.47
C GLN A 211 4.05 7.91 -15.85
N ARG A 212 3.38 8.93 -15.28
CA ARG A 212 3.51 10.34 -15.69
C ARG A 212 4.51 11.15 -14.89
N ALA A 213 4.62 10.94 -13.57
CA ALA A 213 5.44 11.79 -12.73
C ALA A 213 6.91 11.74 -13.14
N ALA A 214 7.55 12.90 -13.31
CA ALA A 214 8.96 12.97 -13.73
C ALA A 214 9.90 12.26 -12.74
N ALA A 215 9.56 12.34 -11.45
CA ALA A 215 10.30 11.76 -10.34
C ALA A 215 10.19 10.23 -10.24
N THR A 216 9.33 9.55 -11.00
CA THR A 216 9.15 8.10 -10.82
C THR A 216 10.46 7.35 -11.07
N PRO A 217 10.93 6.56 -10.08
CA PRO A 217 12.15 5.77 -10.24
C PRO A 217 11.98 4.73 -11.35
N ASN A 218 13.10 4.24 -11.89
CA ASN A 218 13.05 3.05 -12.72
C ASN A 218 12.64 1.84 -11.87
N ASN A 219 12.18 0.79 -12.53
CA ASN A 219 11.88 -0.46 -11.83
C ASN A 219 13.18 -1.05 -11.27
N PHE A 220 13.08 -1.74 -10.12
CA PHE A 220 14.25 -2.29 -9.43
C PHE A 220 15.05 -3.26 -10.32
N LEU A 221 14.38 -4.05 -11.16
CA LEU A 221 15.04 -4.99 -12.08
C LEU A 221 15.84 -4.27 -13.18
N SER A 222 15.40 -3.10 -13.65
CA SER A 222 16.15 -2.26 -14.58
C SER A 222 17.40 -1.71 -13.94
N ASP A 223 17.33 -1.27 -12.68
CA ASP A 223 18.48 -0.71 -11.98
C ASP A 223 19.47 -1.79 -11.50
N ALA A 224 18.95 -2.98 -11.14
CA ALA A 224 19.73 -4.09 -10.63
C ALA A 224 20.29 -5.02 -11.72
N LEU A 225 19.49 -5.31 -12.75
CA LEU A 225 19.76 -6.34 -13.76
C LEU A 225 19.80 -5.81 -15.21
N GLY A 226 19.58 -4.50 -15.42
CA GLY A 226 19.60 -3.92 -16.77
C GLY A 226 18.37 -4.25 -17.63
N TRP A 227 17.24 -4.64 -17.01
CA TRP A 227 15.98 -4.89 -17.73
C TRP A 227 15.53 -3.65 -18.53
N PRO A 228 14.93 -3.80 -19.74
CA PRO A 228 14.47 -2.66 -20.56
C PRO A 228 13.53 -1.70 -19.81
N ARG A 229 13.73 -0.39 -19.98
CA ARG A 229 12.92 0.64 -19.31
C ARG A 229 11.75 1.04 -20.20
N LEU A 230 10.64 1.45 -19.58
CA LEU A 230 9.49 1.96 -20.32
C LEU A 230 9.82 3.20 -21.18
N ARG A 231 10.78 4.03 -20.74
CA ARG A 231 11.24 5.22 -21.49
C ARG A 231 11.96 4.86 -22.79
N ASP A 232 12.61 3.69 -22.84
CA ASP A 232 13.42 3.29 -23.99
C ASP A 232 12.53 3.00 -25.21
N GLY A 233 11.27 2.58 -25.00
CA GLY A 233 10.30 2.35 -26.07
C GLY A 233 9.52 3.59 -26.53
N ALA A 234 9.45 4.66 -25.72
CA ALA A 234 8.72 5.88 -26.08
C ALA A 234 9.50 6.76 -27.10
N ASN A 235 10.83 6.69 -27.06
CA ASN A 235 11.71 7.40 -28.00
C ASN A 235 12.04 6.59 -29.26
N ALA A 236 11.64 5.31 -29.33
CA ALA A 236 11.90 4.44 -30.48
C ALA A 236 10.99 4.71 -31.69
N HIS A 237 9.93 5.52 -31.52
CA HIS A 237 9.01 5.89 -32.60
C HIS A 237 9.13 7.36 -33.05
N SER A 238 10.11 8.11 -32.54
CA SER A 238 10.50 9.40 -33.10
C SER A 238 11.73 9.24 -33.99
N SER A 239 11.61 8.44 -35.06
CA SER A 239 12.50 8.60 -36.22
C SER A 239 11.89 9.68 -37.12
N PRO A 240 12.67 10.69 -37.55
CA PRO A 240 12.16 11.73 -38.43
C PRO A 240 11.86 11.12 -39.81
N LEU A 241 10.61 11.22 -40.24
CA LEU A 241 10.30 11.43 -41.65
C LEU A 241 10.26 12.93 -41.89
#